data_AF-A0A7C3SFX1-F1
#
_entry.id   AF-A0A7C3SFX1-F1
#
_cell.length_a   1.000
_cell.length_b   1.000
_cell.length_c   1.000
_cell.angle_alpha   90.00
_cell.angle_beta   90.00
_cell.angle_gamma   90.00
#
_symmetry.space_group_name_H-M   'P 1'
#
loop_
_entity.id
_entity.type
_entity.pdbx_description
1 polymer ?
#
loop_
_entity_poly.entity_id
_entity_poly.type
_entity_poly.pdbx_seq_one_letter_code
_entity_poly.pdbx_strand_id
1 'polypeptide(L)' 'MNGYERIMAMLESRPVDRLPLMPITMMFAGDQLGVPYRQYVTDYRVLVEAQIRTAEKFGFDY' A
#
# COMPACT_ATOMS: atom_id res chain seq x y z
N MET A 1 14.89 -1.35 -8.51
CA MET A 1 13.85 -0.32 -8.70
C MET A 1 13.19 -0.06 -7.36
N ASN A 2 12.73 1.17 -7.08
CA ASN A 2 11.81 1.40 -5.96
C ASN A 2 10.37 0.96 -6.32
N GLY A 3 9.44 1.02 -5.37
CA GLY A 3 8.05 0.60 -5.59
C GLY A 3 7.37 1.32 -6.75
N TYR A 4 7.46 2.64 -6.76
CA TYR A 4 6.93 3.51 -7.81
C TYR A 4 7.49 3.16 -9.21
N GLU A 5 8.81 3.08 -9.32
CA GLU A 5 9.50 2.74 -10.58
C GLU A 5 9.04 1.39 -11.13
N ARG A 6 8.87 0.39 -10.23
CA ARG A 6 8.45 -0.95 -10.58
C ARG A 6 7.00 -0.98 -11.07
N ILE A 7 6.08 -0.30 -10.38
CA ILE A 7 4.67 -0.20 -10.78
C ILE A 7 4.55 0.48 -12.15
N MET A 8 5.20 1.63 -12.33
CA MET A 8 5.13 2.37 -13.59
C MET A 8 5.74 1.59 -14.75
N ALA A 9 6.88 0.93 -14.56
CA ALA A 9 7.49 0.08 -15.57
C ALA A 9 6.57 -1.08 -15.98
N MET A 10 5.88 -1.73 -15.03
CA MET A 10 4.93 -2.80 -15.36
C MET A 10 3.72 -2.29 -16.16
N LEU A 11 3.15 -1.14 -15.78
CA LEU A 11 2.03 -0.53 -16.52
C LEU A 11 2.42 -0.15 -17.95
N GLU A 12 3.67 0.28 -18.15
CA GLU A 12 4.24 0.64 -19.46
C GLU A 12 4.78 -0.57 -20.25
N SER A 13 4.61 -1.80 -19.75
CA SER A 13 5.18 -3.03 -20.35
C SER A 13 6.71 -3.00 -20.53
N ARG A 14 7.42 -2.27 -19.66
CA ARG A 14 8.89 -2.25 -19.58
C ARG A 14 9.41 -3.36 -18.66
N PRO A 15 10.68 -3.78 -18.79
CA PRO A 15 11.29 -4.74 -17.88
C PRO A 15 11.21 -4.29 -16.41
N VAL A 16 10.91 -5.21 -15.51
CA VAL A 16 10.87 -5.02 -14.05
C VAL A 16 11.82 -5.98 -13.36
N ASP A 17 12.33 -5.61 -12.19
CA ASP A 17 13.22 -6.46 -11.37
C ASP A 17 12.49 -7.64 -10.70
N ARG A 18 11.20 -7.45 -10.36
CA ARG A 18 10.26 -8.48 -9.91
C ARG A 18 8.82 -8.00 -10.15
N LEU A 19 7.84 -8.88 -9.94
CA LEU A 19 6.42 -8.47 -9.92
C LEU A 19 6.17 -7.44 -8.80
N PRO A 20 5.46 -6.33 -9.09
CA PRO A 20 5.00 -5.39 -8.08
C PRO A 20 4.00 -6.06 -7.11
N LEU A 21 4.12 -5.71 -5.83
CA LEU A 21 3.26 -6.13 -4.74
C LEU A 21 2.38 -4.94 -4.32
N MET A 22 1.18 -4.88 -4.89
CA MET A 22 0.20 -3.81 -4.63
C MET A 22 -1.20 -4.39 -4.31
N PRO A 23 -1.37 -5.07 -3.17
CA PRO A 23 -2.68 -5.59 -2.76
C PRO A 23 -3.62 -4.47 -2.27
N ILE A 24 -4.93 -4.71 -2.37
CA ILE A 24 -5.94 -3.87 -1.70
C ILE A 24 -6.06 -4.33 -0.24
N THR A 25 -5.68 -3.47 0.71
CA THR A 25 -5.55 -3.86 2.13
C THR A 25 -6.79 -3.59 3.00
N MET A 26 -7.55 -2.53 2.75
CA MET A 26 -8.81 -2.23 3.47
C MET A 26 -8.67 -2.35 5.01
N MET A 27 -9.50 -3.20 5.64
CA MET A 27 -9.50 -3.41 7.08
C MET A 27 -8.14 -3.88 7.62
N PHE A 28 -7.37 -4.65 6.85
CA PHE A 28 -6.05 -5.12 7.25
C PHE A 28 -5.08 -3.96 7.55
N ALA A 29 -5.16 -2.86 6.79
CA ALA A 29 -4.37 -1.67 7.05
C ALA A 29 -4.83 -0.96 8.33
N GLY A 30 -6.14 -0.83 8.53
CA GLY A 30 -6.72 -0.31 9.78
C GLY A 30 -6.28 -1.11 11.01
N ASP A 31 -6.20 -2.44 10.89
CA ASP A 31 -5.73 -3.33 11.96
C ASP A 31 -4.25 -3.05 12.33
N GLN A 32 -3.42 -2.55 11.41
CA GLN A 32 -2.03 -2.19 11.72
C GLN A 32 -1.91 -0.97 12.64
N LEU A 33 -2.96 -0.13 12.71
CA LEU A 33 -3.07 1.00 13.64
C LEU A 33 -3.99 0.72 14.84
N GLY A 34 -4.66 -0.43 14.86
CA GLY A 34 -5.63 -0.76 15.93
C GLY A 34 -6.87 0.14 15.91
N VAL A 35 -7.25 0.67 14.75
CA VAL A 35 -8.42 1.55 14.62
C VAL A 35 -9.64 0.78 14.07
N PRO A 36 -10.88 1.15 14.46
CA PRO A 36 -12.07 0.57 13.86
C PRO A 36 -12.13 0.85 12.36
N TYR A 37 -12.66 -0.10 11.59
CA TYR A 37 -12.79 0.03 10.13
C TYR A 37 -13.47 1.32 9.69
N ARG A 38 -14.52 1.75 10.40
CA ARG A 38 -15.21 3.03 10.14
C ARG A 38 -14.23 4.21 10.13
N GLN A 39 -13.35 4.29 11.12
CA GLN A 39 -12.40 5.39 11.22
C GLN A 39 -11.39 5.36 10.07
N TYR A 40 -10.92 4.16 9.70
CA TYR A 40 -10.05 3.98 8.54
C TYR A 40 -10.72 4.45 7.23
N VAL A 41 -12.01 4.16 7.00
CA VAL A 41 -12.66 4.56 5.74
C VAL A 41 -13.22 5.99 5.73
N THR A 42 -13.46 6.61 6.89
CA THR A 42 -14.06 7.96 6.94
C THR A 42 -13.08 9.09 7.27
N ASP A 43 -11.88 8.80 7.78
CA ASP A 43 -10.83 9.81 8.00
C ASP A 43 -9.62 9.53 7.10
N TYR A 44 -9.42 10.39 6.09
CA TYR A 44 -8.34 10.22 5.11
C TYR A 44 -6.95 10.24 5.76
N ARG A 45 -6.78 10.89 6.92
CA ARG A 45 -5.48 10.94 7.61
C ARG A 45 -5.15 9.57 8.21
N VAL A 46 -6.17 8.92 8.79
CA VAL A 46 -6.06 7.55 9.30
C VAL A 46 -5.85 6.56 8.15
N LEU A 47 -6.55 6.75 7.03
CA LEU A 47 -6.35 5.95 5.82
C LEU A 47 -4.90 6.01 5.35
N VAL A 48 -4.36 7.22 5.16
CA VAL A 48 -3.00 7.43 4.66
C VAL A 48 -1.96 6.83 5.61
N GLU A 49 -2.06 7.11 6.91
CA GLU A 49 -1.14 6.57 7.92
C GLU A 49 -1.17 5.03 7.95
N ALA A 50 -2.37 4.44 7.90
CA ALA A 50 -2.54 2.99 7.89
C ALA A 50 -1.89 2.35 6.67
N GLN A 51 -2.05 2.97 5.50
CA GLN A 51 -1.46 2.48 4.24
C GLN A 51 0.06 2.56 4.26
N ILE A 52 0.63 3.71 4.66
CA ILE A 52 2.09 3.91 4.76
C ILE A 52 2.70 2.87 5.70
N ARG A 53 2.16 2.76 6.92
CA ARG A 53 2.67 1.81 7.92
C ARG A 53 2.58 0.36 7.43
N THR A 54 1.52 0.02 6.70
CA THR A 54 1.36 -1.33 6.13
C THR A 54 2.38 -1.58 5.02
N ALA A 55 2.59 -0.62 4.13
CA ALA A 55 3.57 -0.73 3.05
C ALA A 55 4.99 -0.89 3.60
N GLU A 56 5.38 -0.09 4.60
CA GLU A 56 6.69 -0.19 5.26
C GLU A 56 6.89 -1.54 5.95
N LYS A 57 5.87 -2.03 6.66
CA LYS A 57 5.96 -3.26 7.45
C LYS A 57 6.06 -4.52 6.59
N PHE A 58 5.38 -4.55 5.45
CA PHE A 58 5.26 -5.75 4.60
C PHE A 58 5.99 -5.62 3.25
N GLY A 59 6.63 -4.49 2.99
CA GLY A 59 7.36 -4.24 1.74
C GLY A 59 6.45 -4.12 0.53
N PHE A 60 5.30 -3.47 0.67
CA PHE A 60 4.42 -3.19 -0.46
C PHE A 60 4.98 -2.03 -1.31
N ASP A 61 4.62 -2.03 -2.59
CA ASP A 61 5.26 -1.16 -3.58
C ASP A 61 4.54 0.20 -3.78
N TYR A 62 3.45 0.47 -3.04
CA TYR A 62 2.63 1.69 -3.14
C TYR A 62 2.79 2.64 -1.94
#